data_AF-A0A8D8KCQ8-F1
#
_entry.id   AF-A0A8D8KCQ8-F1
#
_cell.length_a   1.000
_cell.length_b   1.000
_cell.length_c   1.000
_cell.angle_alpha   90.00
_cell.angle_beta   90.00
_cell.angle_gamma   90.00
#
_symmetry.space_group_name_H-M   'P 1'
#
loop_
_entity.id
_entity.type
_entity.pdbx_description
1 polymer ?
#
loop_
_entity_poly.entity_id
_entity_poly.type
_entity_poly.pdbx_seq_one_letter_code
_entity_poly.pdbx_strand_id
1 'polypeptide(L)'
;MFSFPFFDPSRPPPVAPPPNQSSLDQSFVQHFLSTRPKRSQASKTARASISDLSHKITDLIGEIELLKTKKATLEKEMHLQPDSSWQSNIKQLGQLQHNISGKLTQLSDPTLTDHLQRKLRARQKKRSWQKRRNARLKDLKNAQQANRDQLHDRIDQWQREQHKLHEEEQLVQQQLELASHFLADVHRRKSTCKRYLAKFEKVRESRRRHHQEEGDDDANADLTELTKKWTAKLTECVREEKKMKDVLARRSAVNYQRRVQNEWNRALFGDVVPRKVEDRDE
;
A
#
# COMPACT_ATOMS: atom_id res chain seq x y z
N MET A 1 0.73 34.36 26.48
CA MET A 1 0.78 32.96 26.01
C MET A 1 1.19 32.99 24.54
N PHE A 2 2.46 32.76 24.25
CA PHE A 2 2.98 32.75 22.89
C PHE A 2 2.89 31.33 22.33
N SER A 3 2.08 31.15 21.29
CA SER A 3 2.00 29.90 20.54
C SER A 3 3.22 29.80 19.64
N PHE A 4 4.11 28.84 19.93
CA PHE A 4 5.18 28.48 19.02
C PHE A 4 4.61 27.65 17.88
N PRO A 5 4.94 27.96 16.61
CA PRO A 5 4.51 27.16 15.49
C PRO A 5 5.20 25.79 15.53
N PHE A 6 4.37 24.76 15.38
CA PHE A 6 4.74 23.35 15.30
C PHE A 6 5.75 23.14 14.15
N PHE A 7 7.00 22.81 14.49
CA PHE A 7 8.04 22.47 13.53
C PHE A 7 7.86 21.00 13.13
N ASP A 8 7.41 20.74 11.90
CA ASP A 8 7.32 19.40 11.32
C ASP A 8 8.69 19.01 10.72
N PRO A 9 9.45 18.10 11.33
CA PRO A 9 10.79 17.72 10.88
C PRO A 9 10.82 16.95 9.55
N SER A 10 9.65 16.58 9.00
CA SER A 10 9.55 15.88 7.72
C SER A 10 9.43 16.82 6.50
N ARG A 11 9.21 18.12 6.72
CA ARG A 11 9.18 19.12 5.65
C ARG A 11 10.55 19.77 5.47
N PRO A 12 11.16 19.72 4.27
CA PRO A 12 12.33 20.54 3.99
C PRO A 12 11.94 22.02 4.16
N PRO A 13 12.85 22.86 4.69
CA PRO A 13 12.57 24.28 4.88
C PRO A 13 12.20 24.91 3.53
N PRO A 14 11.31 25.92 3.50
CA PRO A 14 10.97 26.62 2.27
C PRO A 14 12.26 27.21 1.68
N VAL A 15 12.69 26.63 0.55
CA VAL A 15 13.84 27.09 -0.19
C VAL A 15 13.50 28.48 -0.72
N ALA A 16 14.22 29.50 -0.22
CA ALA A 16 14.12 30.84 -0.79
C ALA A 16 14.53 30.77 -2.27
N PRO A 17 13.74 31.36 -3.20
CA PRO A 17 14.10 31.34 -4.60
C PRO A 17 15.46 32.03 -4.77
N PRO A 18 16.38 31.46 -5.58
CA PRO A 18 17.72 32.03 -5.75
C PRO A 18 17.63 33.43 -6.36
N PRO A 19 18.43 34.40 -5.89
CA PRO A 19 18.21 35.84 -6.14
C PRO A 19 18.39 36.33 -7.58
N ASN A 20 18.68 35.47 -8.56
CA ASN A 20 19.04 35.86 -9.93
C ASN A 20 18.26 35.16 -11.06
N GLN A 21 17.20 34.40 -10.76
CA GLN A 21 16.41 33.72 -11.80
C GLN A 21 15.37 34.62 -12.50
N SER A 22 14.99 35.75 -11.88
CA SER A 22 13.89 36.58 -12.38
C SER A 22 14.18 37.29 -13.70
N SER A 23 15.43 37.73 -13.94
CA SER A 23 15.81 38.45 -15.15
C SER A 23 15.94 37.52 -16.37
N LEU A 24 16.51 36.32 -16.16
CA LEU A 24 16.60 35.28 -17.17
C LEU A 24 15.20 34.78 -17.56
N ASP A 25 14.34 34.52 -16.58
CA ASP A 25 12.95 34.12 -16.84
C ASP A 25 12.16 35.22 -17.56
N GLN A 26 12.34 36.49 -17.18
CA GLN A 26 11.72 37.61 -17.89
C GLN A 26 12.19 37.71 -19.34
N SER A 27 13.49 37.54 -19.59
CA SER A 27 14.05 37.57 -20.95
C SER A 27 13.55 36.40 -21.79
N PHE A 28 13.42 35.22 -21.19
CA PHE A 28 12.88 34.02 -21.84
C PHE A 28 11.40 34.19 -22.18
N VAL A 29 10.60 34.73 -21.26
CA VAL A 29 9.18 35.01 -21.49
C VAL A 29 9.01 36.08 -22.58
N GLN A 30 9.80 37.16 -22.55
CA GLN A 30 9.79 38.20 -23.58
C GLN A 30 10.15 37.64 -24.96
N HIS A 31 11.22 36.85 -25.04
CA HIS A 31 11.62 36.19 -26.28
C HIS A 31 10.54 35.24 -26.78
N PHE A 32 9.97 34.41 -25.89
CA PHE A 32 8.88 33.49 -26.24
C PHE A 32 7.61 34.21 -26.74
N LEU A 33 7.29 35.37 -26.18
CA LEU A 33 6.16 36.18 -26.62
C LEU A 33 6.46 36.87 -27.96
N SER A 34 7.69 37.29 -28.22
CA SER A 34 8.09 37.93 -29.48
C SER A 34 8.25 36.93 -30.63
N THR A 35 8.61 35.66 -30.37
CA THR A 35 8.69 34.62 -31.41
C THR A 35 7.31 34.08 -31.81
N ARG A 36 6.25 34.38 -31.05
CA ARG A 36 4.90 33.95 -31.44
C ARG A 36 4.42 34.80 -32.61
N PRO A 37 4.12 34.20 -33.77
CA PRO A 37 3.48 34.95 -34.85
C PRO A 37 2.19 35.54 -34.31
N LYS A 38 2.02 36.87 -34.42
CA LYS A 38 0.76 37.56 -34.12
C LYS A 38 -0.32 36.80 -34.87
N ARG A 39 -1.16 36.08 -34.13
CA ARG A 39 -2.23 35.27 -34.68
C ARG A 39 -3.15 36.25 -35.40
N SER A 40 -3.00 36.35 -36.72
CA SER A 40 -3.93 37.06 -37.59
C SER A 40 -5.31 36.63 -37.14
N GLN A 41 -6.08 37.60 -36.63
CA GLN A 41 -7.48 37.35 -36.33
C GLN A 41 -8.14 37.16 -37.69
N ALA A 42 -8.08 35.92 -38.19
CA ALA A 42 -8.85 35.49 -39.34
C ALA A 42 -10.27 35.96 -39.07
N SER A 43 -10.73 36.91 -39.90
CA SER A 43 -12.04 37.50 -39.76
C SER A 43 -13.04 36.35 -39.64
N LYS A 44 -13.66 36.24 -38.47
CA LYS A 44 -14.74 35.27 -38.25
C LYS A 44 -15.91 35.80 -39.05
N THR A 45 -15.90 35.58 -40.37
CA THR A 45 -17.16 35.53 -41.12
C THR A 45 -18.00 34.50 -40.38
N ALA A 46 -19.15 34.95 -39.87
CA ALA A 46 -20.04 34.16 -39.03
C ALA A 46 -20.63 33.00 -39.84
N ARG A 47 -19.82 31.97 -40.11
CA ARG A 47 -20.24 30.78 -40.85
C ARG A 47 -21.07 29.92 -39.91
N ALA A 48 -22.32 29.71 -40.30
CA ALA A 48 -23.37 29.00 -39.57
C ALA A 48 -22.83 27.83 -38.70
N SER A 49 -23.28 27.79 -37.45
CA SER A 49 -22.93 26.72 -36.52
C SER A 49 -23.65 25.41 -36.90
N ILE A 50 -23.12 24.26 -36.45
CA ILE A 50 -23.80 22.96 -36.67
C ILE A 50 -25.19 22.99 -36.01
N SER A 51 -25.31 23.62 -34.84
CA SER A 51 -26.57 23.74 -34.11
C SER A 51 -27.57 24.63 -34.87
N ASP A 52 -27.12 25.76 -35.41
CA ASP A 52 -27.99 26.70 -36.13
C ASP A 52 -28.58 26.03 -37.39
N LEU A 53 -27.75 25.25 -38.10
CA LEU A 53 -28.20 24.47 -39.26
C LEU A 53 -29.14 23.34 -38.86
N SER A 54 -28.88 22.67 -37.72
CA SER A 54 -29.79 21.67 -37.18
C SER A 54 -31.16 22.26 -36.88
N HIS A 55 -31.22 23.43 -36.24
CA HIS A 55 -32.48 24.13 -35.96
C HIS A 55 -33.21 24.54 -37.25
N LYS A 56 -32.50 25.11 -38.22
CA LYS A 56 -33.09 25.45 -39.52
C LYS A 56 -33.71 24.25 -40.24
N ILE A 57 -33.06 23.08 -40.17
CA ILE A 57 -33.58 21.84 -40.75
C ILE A 57 -34.82 21.37 -39.99
N THR A 58 -34.81 21.40 -38.65
CA THR A 58 -36.00 21.01 -37.87
C THR A 58 -37.18 21.94 -38.11
N ASP A 59 -36.94 23.25 -38.21
CA ASP A 59 -37.99 24.24 -38.48
C ASP A 59 -38.58 24.03 -39.88
N LEU A 60 -37.74 23.75 -40.88
CA LEU A 60 -38.17 23.45 -42.24
C LEU A 60 -39.01 22.17 -42.31
N ILE A 61 -38.63 21.12 -41.56
CA ILE A 61 -39.44 19.91 -41.43
C ILE A 61 -40.82 20.25 -40.85
N GLY A 62 -40.88 21.10 -39.81
CA GLY A 62 -42.15 21.57 -39.25
C GLY A 62 -43.01 22.36 -40.24
N GLU A 63 -42.42 23.21 -41.07
CA GLU A 63 -43.15 23.94 -42.12
C GLU A 63 -43.66 23.02 -43.23
N ILE A 64 -42.91 21.97 -43.59
CA ILE A 64 -43.35 20.95 -44.55
C ILE A 64 -44.52 20.15 -43.99
N GLU A 65 -44.47 19.75 -42.71
CA GLU A 65 -45.59 19.10 -42.01
C GLU A 65 -46.83 19.99 -42.01
N LEU A 66 -46.67 21.29 -41.71
CA LEU A 66 -47.75 22.27 -41.75
C LEU A 66 -48.33 22.46 -43.15
N LEU A 67 -47.50 22.45 -44.20
CA LEU A 67 -47.97 22.52 -45.58
C LEU A 67 -48.81 21.29 -45.95
N LYS A 68 -48.35 20.09 -45.55
CA LYS A 68 -49.06 18.83 -45.79
C LYS A 68 -50.42 18.82 -45.09
N THR A 69 -50.48 19.24 -43.83
CA THR A 69 -51.72 19.25 -43.05
C THR A 69 -52.71 20.25 -43.62
N LYS A 70 -52.29 21.48 -43.91
CA LYS A 70 -53.13 22.51 -44.53
C LYS A 70 -53.64 22.10 -45.92
N LYS A 71 -52.81 21.45 -46.73
CA LYS A 71 -53.22 20.91 -48.02
C LYS A 71 -54.30 19.85 -47.85
N ALA A 72 -54.10 18.89 -46.94
CA ALA A 72 -55.05 17.81 -46.69
C ALA A 72 -56.39 18.31 -46.09
N THR A 73 -56.39 19.34 -45.25
CA THR A 73 -57.62 19.96 -44.74
C THR A 73 -58.37 20.68 -45.85
N LEU A 74 -57.67 21.41 -46.72
CA LEU A 74 -58.28 22.11 -47.86
C LEU A 74 -58.88 21.13 -48.87
N GLU A 75 -58.21 20.02 -49.17
CA GLU A 75 -58.74 18.98 -50.06
C GLU A 75 -60.05 18.35 -49.52
N LYS A 76 -60.21 18.25 -48.19
CA LYS A 76 -61.43 17.72 -47.54
C LYS A 76 -62.57 18.73 -47.46
N GLU A 77 -62.24 20.00 -47.24
CA GLU A 77 -63.22 21.08 -47.02
C GLU A 77 -63.59 21.85 -48.30
N MET A 78 -63.03 21.45 -49.45
CA MET A 78 -63.18 22.12 -50.75
C MET A 78 -64.64 22.32 -51.17
N HIS A 79 -65.55 21.43 -50.75
CA HIS A 79 -66.97 21.49 -51.09
C HIS A 79 -67.83 22.33 -50.11
N LEU A 80 -67.25 22.76 -48.98
CA LEU A 80 -67.97 23.38 -47.85
C LEU A 80 -67.64 24.87 -47.67
N GLN A 81 -66.65 25.39 -48.40
CA GLN A 81 -66.11 26.74 -48.22
C GLN A 81 -66.57 27.70 -49.35
N PRO A 82 -66.89 28.98 -49.04
CA PRO A 82 -67.12 29.99 -50.06
C PRO A 82 -65.87 30.27 -50.91
N ASP A 83 -66.07 30.65 -52.18
CA ASP A 83 -64.98 30.89 -53.15
C ASP A 83 -63.92 31.90 -52.67
N SER A 84 -64.32 32.89 -51.85
CA SER A 84 -63.42 33.91 -51.33
C SER A 84 -62.47 33.40 -50.24
N SER A 85 -62.92 32.52 -49.34
CA SER A 85 -62.07 31.90 -48.31
C SER A 85 -61.15 30.85 -48.92
N TRP A 86 -61.64 30.12 -49.94
CA TRP A 86 -60.87 29.17 -50.72
C TRP A 86 -59.65 29.80 -51.41
N GLN A 87 -59.85 30.92 -52.12
CA GLN A 87 -58.77 31.65 -52.78
C GLN A 87 -57.73 32.19 -51.79
N SER A 88 -58.15 32.63 -50.60
CA SER A 88 -57.25 33.10 -49.55
C SER A 88 -56.34 31.97 -49.03
N ASN A 89 -56.92 30.79 -48.79
CA ASN A 89 -56.20 29.62 -48.31
C ASN A 89 -55.19 29.07 -49.35
N ILE A 90 -55.54 29.08 -50.64
CA ILE A 90 -54.61 28.74 -51.72
C ILE A 90 -53.44 29.72 -51.77
N LYS A 91 -53.69 31.03 -51.62
CA LYS A 91 -52.62 32.04 -51.56
C LYS A 91 -51.69 31.80 -50.37
N GLN A 92 -52.23 31.44 -49.21
CA GLN A 92 -51.42 31.10 -48.04
C GLN A 92 -50.58 29.84 -48.24
N LEU A 93 -51.12 28.79 -48.87
CA LEU A 93 -50.36 27.60 -49.26
C LEU A 93 -49.23 27.94 -50.24
N GLY A 94 -49.51 28.77 -51.24
CA GLY A 94 -48.52 29.24 -52.21
C GLY A 94 -47.38 30.03 -51.54
N GLN A 95 -47.70 30.89 -50.58
CA GLN A 95 -46.70 31.62 -49.80
C GLN A 95 -45.85 30.67 -48.93
N LEU A 96 -46.47 29.68 -48.29
CA LEU A 96 -45.76 28.68 -47.50
C LEU A 96 -44.83 27.82 -48.37
N GLN A 97 -45.28 27.41 -49.55
CA GLN A 97 -44.47 26.69 -50.53
C GLN A 97 -43.29 27.54 -51.02
N HIS A 98 -43.50 28.83 -51.27
CA HIS A 98 -42.44 29.75 -51.68
C HIS A 98 -41.39 29.91 -50.57
N ASN A 99 -41.82 30.08 -49.32
CA ASN A 99 -40.94 30.19 -48.16
C ASN A 99 -40.11 28.89 -47.96
N ILE A 100 -40.74 27.72 -48.06
CA ILE A 100 -40.06 26.41 -47.99
C ILE A 100 -39.02 26.29 -49.10
N SER A 101 -39.38 26.65 -50.33
CA SER A 101 -38.47 26.59 -51.48
C SER A 101 -37.27 27.52 -51.30
N GLY A 102 -37.49 28.73 -50.79
CA GLY A 102 -36.43 29.69 -50.48
C GLY A 102 -35.48 29.21 -49.37
N LYS A 103 -35.99 28.50 -48.37
CA LYS A 103 -35.14 27.88 -47.33
C LYS A 103 -34.38 26.66 -47.87
N LEU A 104 -35.00 25.87 -48.75
CA LEU A 104 -34.39 24.70 -49.35
C LEU A 104 -33.21 25.08 -50.25
N THR A 105 -33.33 26.15 -51.04
CA THR A 105 -32.25 26.64 -51.90
C THR A 105 -31.07 27.16 -51.08
N GLN A 106 -31.33 27.86 -49.98
CA GLN A 106 -30.28 28.29 -49.04
C GLN A 106 -29.56 27.11 -48.37
N LEU A 107 -30.27 26.04 -48.03
CA LEU A 107 -29.67 24.83 -47.44
C LEU A 107 -28.94 23.96 -48.46
N SER A 108 -29.32 24.04 -49.73
CA SER A 108 -28.72 23.29 -50.84
C SER A 108 -27.46 23.95 -51.39
N ASP A 109 -27.02 25.09 -50.82
CA ASP A 109 -25.77 25.73 -51.19
C ASP A 109 -24.58 24.76 -51.00
N PRO A 110 -23.84 24.43 -52.08
CA PRO A 110 -22.70 23.52 -52.01
C PRO A 110 -21.61 24.01 -51.05
N THR A 111 -21.44 25.32 -50.91
CA THR A 111 -20.42 25.88 -50.01
C THR A 111 -20.76 25.66 -48.54
N LEU A 112 -22.06 25.72 -48.21
CA LEU A 112 -22.59 25.46 -46.88
C LEU A 112 -22.46 23.99 -46.51
N THR A 113 -22.82 23.09 -47.43
CA THR A 113 -22.75 21.64 -47.21
C THR A 113 -21.30 21.16 -47.05
N ASP A 114 -20.37 21.62 -47.89
CA ASP A 114 -18.94 21.33 -47.76
C ASP A 114 -18.34 21.83 -46.45
N HIS A 115 -18.76 23.02 -46.00
CA HIS A 115 -18.34 23.57 -44.72
C HIS A 115 -18.87 22.75 -43.54
N LEU A 116 -20.14 22.34 -43.60
CA LEU A 116 -20.75 21.48 -42.59
C LEU A 116 -20.04 20.12 -42.52
N GLN A 117 -19.79 19.47 -43.66
CA GLN A 117 -19.05 18.21 -43.72
C GLN A 117 -17.67 18.32 -43.09
N ARG A 118 -16.92 19.38 -43.39
CA ARG A 118 -15.61 19.65 -42.77
C ARG A 118 -15.71 19.79 -41.25
N LYS A 119 -16.70 20.55 -40.75
CA LYS A 119 -16.93 20.70 -39.30
C LYS A 119 -17.30 19.37 -38.64
N LEU A 120 -18.14 18.55 -39.27
CA LEU A 120 -18.53 17.22 -38.77
C LEU A 120 -17.34 16.27 -38.70
N ARG A 121 -16.53 16.19 -39.77
CA ARG A 121 -15.28 15.40 -39.79
C ARG A 121 -14.32 15.83 -38.67
N ALA A 122 -14.16 17.14 -38.46
CA ALA A 122 -13.32 17.67 -37.37
C ALA A 122 -13.85 17.27 -35.98
N ARG A 123 -15.16 17.37 -35.76
CA ARG A 123 -15.83 16.92 -34.51
C ARG A 123 -15.64 15.42 -34.29
N GLN A 124 -15.79 14.60 -35.34
CA GLN A 124 -15.61 13.15 -35.26
C GLN A 124 -14.16 12.79 -34.93
N LYS A 125 -13.18 13.42 -35.59
CA LYS A 125 -11.75 13.25 -35.28
C LYS A 125 -11.46 13.60 -33.83
N LYS A 126 -12.00 14.72 -33.33
CA LYS A 126 -11.86 15.13 -31.92
C LYS A 126 -12.46 14.09 -30.96
N ARG A 127 -13.69 13.64 -31.20
CA ARG A 127 -14.35 12.60 -30.36
C ARG A 127 -13.55 11.30 -30.35
N SER A 128 -13.08 10.84 -31.51
CA SER A 128 -12.26 9.64 -31.64
C SER A 128 -10.94 9.76 -30.87
N TRP A 129 -10.26 10.90 -30.98
CA TRP A 129 -9.04 11.17 -30.22
C TRP A 129 -9.30 11.21 -28.71
N GLN A 130 -10.37 11.89 -28.26
CA GLN A 130 -10.74 11.94 -26.84
C GLN A 130 -11.05 10.54 -26.30
N LYS A 131 -11.77 9.70 -27.06
CA LYS A 131 -12.05 8.31 -26.69
C LYS A 131 -10.75 7.53 -26.48
N ARG A 132 -9.80 7.61 -27.42
CA ARG A 132 -8.48 6.96 -27.29
C ARG A 132 -7.67 7.48 -26.11
N ARG A 133 -7.65 8.80 -25.90
CA ARG A 133 -6.96 9.42 -24.76
C ARG A 133 -7.55 8.95 -23.42
N ASN A 134 -8.87 8.96 -23.30
CA ASN A 134 -9.54 8.54 -22.07
C ASN A 134 -9.33 7.06 -21.78
N ALA A 135 -9.33 6.20 -22.81
CA ALA A 135 -8.97 4.79 -22.66
C ALA A 135 -7.56 4.63 -22.08
N ARG A 136 -6.55 5.28 -22.68
CA ARG A 136 -5.17 5.25 -22.19
C ARG A 136 -5.03 5.74 -20.74
N LEU A 137 -5.75 6.82 -20.38
CA LEU A 137 -5.74 7.34 -19.00
C LEU A 137 -6.39 6.36 -18.02
N LYS A 138 -7.47 5.68 -18.44
CA LYS A 138 -8.11 4.64 -17.64
C LYS A 138 -7.18 3.46 -17.43
N ASP A 139 -6.51 2.99 -18.48
CA ASP A 139 -5.57 1.87 -18.41
C ASP A 139 -4.38 2.21 -17.49
N LEU A 140 -3.84 3.42 -17.60
CA LEU A 140 -2.78 3.90 -16.70
C LEU A 140 -3.24 3.94 -15.24
N LYS A 141 -4.45 4.46 -14.97
CA LYS A 141 -5.01 4.51 -13.61
C LYS A 141 -5.20 3.10 -13.04
N ASN A 142 -5.72 2.18 -13.86
CA ASN A 142 -5.91 0.79 -13.46
C ASN A 142 -4.58 0.10 -13.16
N ALA A 143 -3.55 0.31 -13.98
CA ALA A 143 -2.22 -0.23 -13.75
C ALA A 143 -1.57 0.34 -12.48
N GLN A 144 -1.73 1.64 -12.22
CA GLN A 144 -1.28 2.26 -10.98
C GLN A 144 -2.01 1.70 -9.76
N GLN A 145 -3.32 1.48 -9.85
CA GLN A 145 -4.08 0.88 -8.76
C GLN A 145 -3.60 -0.56 -8.49
N ALA A 146 -3.49 -1.39 -9.53
CA ALA A 146 -3.00 -2.76 -9.39
C ALA A 146 -1.59 -2.82 -8.77
N ASN A 147 -0.69 -1.89 -9.13
CA ASN A 147 0.63 -1.82 -8.52
C ASN A 147 0.57 -1.44 -7.03
N ARG A 148 -0.29 -0.48 -6.66
CA ARG A 148 -0.52 -0.12 -5.26
C ARG A 148 -1.05 -1.31 -4.47
N ASP A 149 -2.02 -2.04 -5.03
CA ASP A 149 -2.60 -3.21 -4.37
C ASP A 149 -1.53 -4.29 -4.14
N GLN A 150 -0.69 -4.58 -5.15
CA GLN A 150 0.44 -5.50 -5.01
C GLN A 150 1.46 -5.05 -3.95
N LEU A 151 1.73 -3.74 -3.84
CA LEU A 151 2.62 -3.22 -2.81
C LEU A 151 2.00 -3.36 -1.41
N HIS A 152 0.70 -3.09 -1.27
CA HIS A 152 -0.02 -3.31 -0.02
C HIS A 152 0.02 -4.78 0.39
N ASP A 153 -0.27 -5.71 -0.53
CA ASP A 153 -0.18 -7.14 -0.25
C ASP A 153 1.22 -7.56 0.22
N ARG A 154 2.26 -7.01 -0.41
CA ARG A 154 3.66 -7.27 -0.02
C ARG A 154 3.99 -6.71 1.36
N ILE A 155 3.50 -5.51 1.68
CA ILE A 155 3.66 -4.92 3.01
C ILE A 155 2.95 -5.79 4.06
N ASP A 156 1.73 -6.22 3.80
CA ASP A 156 0.95 -7.05 4.73
C ASP A 156 1.57 -8.42 4.94
N GLN A 157 2.15 -9.01 3.88
CA GLN A 157 2.93 -10.26 3.99
C GLN A 157 4.16 -10.05 4.87
N TRP A 158 4.93 -9.00 4.61
CA TRP A 158 6.11 -8.67 5.41
C TRP A 158 5.76 -8.40 6.87
N GLN A 159 4.70 -7.66 7.15
CA GLN A 159 4.22 -7.41 8.52
C GLN A 159 3.85 -8.70 9.24
N ARG A 160 3.17 -9.64 8.56
CA ARG A 160 2.85 -10.95 9.12
C ARG A 160 4.11 -11.77 9.43
N GLU A 161 5.10 -11.75 8.55
CA GLU A 161 6.38 -12.41 8.78
C GLU A 161 7.12 -11.79 9.97
N GLN A 162 7.18 -10.48 10.08
CA GLN A 162 7.79 -9.79 11.22
C GLN A 162 7.07 -10.08 12.53
N HIS A 163 5.74 -10.09 12.52
CA HIS A 163 4.95 -10.44 13.71
C HIS A 163 5.25 -11.85 14.17
N LYS A 164 5.30 -12.81 13.23
CA LYS A 164 5.64 -14.20 13.54
C LYS A 164 7.05 -14.32 14.14
N LEU A 165 8.05 -13.66 13.55
CA LEU A 165 9.41 -13.66 14.10
C LEU A 165 9.46 -13.06 15.51
N HIS A 166 8.70 -11.99 15.75
CA HIS A 166 8.62 -11.38 17.07
C HIS A 166 7.94 -12.29 18.10
N GLU A 167 6.86 -12.96 17.74
CA GLU A 167 6.21 -13.96 18.61
C GLU A 167 7.14 -15.12 18.94
N GLU A 168 7.88 -15.63 17.94
CA GLU A 168 8.89 -16.66 18.14
C GLU A 168 10.00 -16.20 19.09
N GLU A 169 10.50 -14.97 18.93
CA GLU A 169 11.50 -14.38 19.83
C GLU A 169 10.95 -14.19 21.25
N GLN A 170 9.72 -13.71 21.41
CA GLN A 170 9.06 -13.58 22.71
C GLN A 170 8.92 -14.93 23.40
N LEU A 171 8.49 -15.97 22.68
CA LEU A 171 8.38 -17.33 23.23
C LEU A 171 9.76 -17.87 23.67
N VAL A 172 10.80 -17.61 22.88
CA VAL A 172 12.18 -17.99 23.24
C VAL A 172 12.62 -17.25 24.50
N GLN A 173 12.34 -15.96 24.60
CA GLN A 173 12.69 -15.14 25.77
C GLN A 173 11.95 -15.61 27.03
N GLN A 174 10.65 -15.89 26.95
CA GLN A 174 9.88 -16.46 28.06
C GLN A 174 10.45 -17.81 28.52
N GLN A 175 10.85 -18.68 27.60
CA GLN A 175 11.49 -19.94 27.94
C GLN A 175 12.84 -19.74 28.64
N LEU A 176 13.62 -18.73 28.25
CA LEU A 176 14.88 -18.38 28.90
C LEU A 176 14.68 -17.84 30.32
N GLU A 177 13.69 -16.97 30.50
CA GLU A 177 13.32 -16.43 31.81
C GLU A 177 12.85 -17.54 32.75
N LEU A 178 11.98 -18.44 32.28
CA LEU A 178 11.56 -19.62 33.04
C LEU A 178 12.74 -20.51 33.43
N ALA A 179 13.62 -20.85 32.49
CA ALA A 179 14.80 -21.67 32.77
C ALA A 179 15.74 -21.00 33.80
N SER A 180 15.89 -19.68 33.73
CA SER A 180 16.69 -18.90 34.69
C SER A 180 16.04 -18.90 36.07
N HIS A 181 14.71 -18.75 36.15
CA HIS A 181 13.95 -18.83 37.39
C HIS A 181 14.09 -20.21 38.05
N PHE A 182 13.89 -21.29 37.28
CA PHE A 182 14.09 -22.66 37.78
C PHE A 182 15.52 -22.91 38.24
N LEU A 183 16.52 -22.38 37.53
CA LEU A 183 17.92 -22.49 37.95
C LEU A 183 18.16 -21.81 39.31
N ALA A 184 17.57 -20.64 39.56
CA ALA A 184 17.65 -19.97 40.86
C ALA A 184 17.05 -20.82 41.99
N ASP A 185 15.92 -21.48 41.74
CA ASP A 185 15.30 -22.39 42.70
C ASP A 185 16.12 -23.68 42.91
N VAL A 186 16.72 -24.24 41.87
CA VAL A 186 17.69 -25.33 41.99
C VAL A 186 18.87 -24.91 42.86
N HIS A 187 19.40 -23.70 42.70
CA HIS A 187 20.48 -23.18 43.55
C HIS A 187 20.06 -23.08 45.02
N ARG A 188 18.83 -22.64 45.31
CA ARG A 188 18.25 -22.59 46.67
C ARG A 188 18.08 -24.00 47.27
N ARG A 189 17.58 -24.96 46.49
CA ARG A 189 17.45 -26.36 46.93
C ARG A 189 18.80 -27.01 47.17
N LYS A 190 19.78 -26.79 46.28
CA LYS A 190 21.16 -27.26 46.39
C LYS A 190 21.85 -26.72 47.64
N SER A 191 21.76 -25.41 47.90
CA SER A 191 22.35 -24.80 49.09
C SER A 191 21.69 -25.32 50.38
N THR A 192 20.39 -25.57 50.35
CA THR A 192 19.66 -26.20 51.46
C THR A 192 20.15 -27.62 51.73
N CYS A 193 20.30 -28.46 50.71
CA CYS A 193 20.86 -29.80 50.86
C CYS A 193 22.28 -29.77 51.45
N LYS A 194 23.15 -28.87 50.95
CA LYS A 194 24.50 -28.67 51.51
C LYS A 194 24.47 -28.26 52.98
N ARG A 195 23.56 -27.37 53.38
CA ARG A 195 23.40 -26.96 54.79
C ARG A 195 22.99 -28.13 55.69
N TYR A 196 22.06 -28.98 55.26
CA TYR A 196 21.66 -30.15 56.05
C TYR A 196 22.78 -31.20 56.13
N LEU A 197 23.50 -31.46 55.04
CA LEU A 197 24.66 -32.36 55.06
C LEU A 197 25.75 -31.85 56.01
N ALA A 198 26.06 -30.55 55.99
CA ALA A 198 27.01 -29.96 56.94
C ALA A 198 26.54 -30.05 58.40
N LYS A 199 25.23 -30.01 58.66
CA LYS A 199 24.68 -30.25 60.01
C LYS A 199 24.88 -31.70 60.44
N PHE A 200 24.62 -32.68 59.56
CA PHE A 200 24.83 -34.09 59.88
C PHE A 200 26.31 -34.40 60.14
N GLU A 201 27.21 -33.79 59.38
CA GLU A 201 28.66 -33.90 59.58
C GLU A 201 29.08 -33.36 60.97
N LYS A 202 28.59 -32.17 61.36
CA LYS A 202 28.81 -31.61 62.69
C LYS A 202 28.28 -32.50 63.82
N VAL A 203 27.08 -33.08 63.65
CA VAL A 203 26.52 -34.03 64.63
C VAL A 203 27.40 -35.27 64.74
N ARG A 204 27.88 -35.80 63.62
CA ARG A 204 28.80 -36.94 63.57
C ARG A 204 30.13 -36.64 64.27
N GLU A 205 30.71 -35.47 64.01
CA GLU A 205 31.96 -35.03 64.65
C GLU A 205 31.80 -34.80 66.15
N SER A 206 30.68 -34.23 66.58
CA SER A 206 30.37 -34.02 68.01
C SER A 206 30.23 -35.36 68.72
N ARG A 207 29.50 -36.33 68.13
CA ARG A 207 29.39 -37.69 68.67
C ARG A 207 30.74 -38.42 68.74
N ARG A 208 31.58 -38.30 67.71
CA ARG A 208 32.95 -38.86 67.71
C ARG A 208 33.84 -38.28 68.80
N ARG A 209 33.69 -36.98 69.12
CA ARG A 209 34.46 -36.30 70.17
C ARG A 209 33.98 -36.63 71.59
N HIS A 210 32.73 -37.07 71.76
CA HIS A 210 32.13 -37.30 73.06
C HIS A 210 32.11 -38.77 73.53
N HIS A 211 32.76 -39.71 72.82
CA HIS A 211 32.93 -41.14 73.19
C HIS A 211 31.73 -41.70 74.00
N GLN A 212 30.59 -41.89 73.34
CA GLN A 212 29.41 -42.46 74.00
C GLN A 212 29.20 -43.91 73.56
N GLU A 213 29.47 -44.80 74.51
CA GLU A 213 29.31 -46.25 74.45
C GLU A 213 27.81 -46.64 74.51
N GLU A 214 27.48 -47.71 73.78
CA GLU A 214 26.40 -48.70 74.02
C GLU A 214 24.91 -48.40 73.77
N GLY A 215 24.51 -47.26 73.19
CA GLY A 215 23.09 -47.03 72.83
C GLY A 215 22.81 -46.43 71.45
N ASP A 216 23.84 -46.17 70.65
CA ASP A 216 23.79 -45.16 69.58
C ASP A 216 23.86 -45.74 68.15
N ASP A 217 23.91 -47.06 68.00
CA ASP A 217 24.00 -47.71 66.68
C ASP A 217 22.77 -47.43 65.81
N ASP A 218 21.56 -47.42 66.39
CA ASP A 218 20.32 -47.15 65.67
C ASP A 218 20.23 -45.67 65.23
N ALA A 219 20.57 -44.73 66.12
CA ALA A 219 20.62 -43.31 65.79
C ALA A 219 21.74 -42.96 64.80
N ASN A 220 22.86 -43.69 64.82
CA ASN A 220 23.91 -43.56 63.83
C ASN A 220 23.49 -44.18 62.49
N ALA A 221 22.78 -45.31 62.49
CA ALA A 221 22.17 -45.89 61.30
C ALA A 221 21.17 -44.91 60.67
N ASP A 222 20.28 -44.32 61.46
CA ASP A 222 19.34 -43.27 61.02
C ASP A 222 20.07 -42.07 60.42
N LEU A 223 21.14 -41.58 61.07
CA LEU A 223 21.94 -40.46 60.57
C LEU A 223 22.63 -40.80 59.25
N THR A 224 23.11 -42.04 59.07
CA THR A 224 23.69 -42.49 57.81
C THR A 224 22.62 -42.61 56.72
N GLU A 225 21.43 -43.08 57.03
CA GLU A 225 20.32 -43.15 56.07
C GLU A 225 19.86 -41.74 55.66
N LEU A 226 19.75 -40.81 56.61
CA LEU A 226 19.43 -39.42 56.34
C LEU A 226 20.51 -38.76 55.47
N THR A 227 21.78 -39.04 55.75
CA THR A 227 22.90 -38.58 54.92
C THR A 227 22.81 -39.15 53.50
N LYS A 228 22.49 -40.43 53.32
CA LYS A 228 22.25 -41.05 51.99
C LYS A 228 21.08 -40.38 51.25
N LYS A 229 19.96 -40.13 51.93
CA LYS A 229 18.78 -39.46 51.35
C LYS A 229 19.11 -38.02 50.90
N TRP A 230 19.82 -37.25 51.72
CA TRP A 230 20.18 -35.87 51.40
C TRP A 230 21.31 -35.75 50.37
N THR A 231 22.25 -36.70 50.34
CA THR A 231 23.26 -36.79 49.27
C THR A 231 22.61 -37.15 47.94
N ALA A 232 21.66 -38.10 47.92
CA ALA A 232 20.87 -38.41 46.72
C ALA A 232 20.12 -37.16 46.20
N LYS A 233 19.40 -36.44 47.07
CA LYS A 233 18.75 -35.17 46.70
C LYS A 233 19.73 -34.10 46.18
N LEU A 234 20.94 -34.03 46.75
CA LEU A 234 21.98 -33.12 46.27
C LEU A 234 22.46 -33.51 44.85
N THR A 235 22.66 -34.80 44.59
CA THR A 235 23.05 -35.27 43.24
C THR A 235 21.96 -34.98 42.20
N GLU A 236 20.69 -35.12 42.57
CA GLU A 236 19.57 -34.74 41.72
C GLU A 236 19.55 -33.24 41.41
N CYS A 237 19.74 -32.37 42.42
CA CYS A 237 19.85 -30.94 42.23
C CYS A 237 21.03 -30.57 41.29
N VAL A 238 22.18 -31.25 41.40
CA VAL A 238 23.34 -31.03 40.52
C VAL A 238 23.03 -31.43 39.08
N ARG A 239 22.33 -32.55 38.88
CA ARG A 239 21.90 -33.00 37.55
C ARG A 239 20.89 -32.04 36.93
N GLU A 240 19.92 -31.55 37.70
CA GLU A 240 18.95 -30.54 37.26
C GLU A 240 19.64 -29.22 36.90
N GLU A 241 20.58 -28.75 37.73
CA GLU A 241 21.38 -27.55 37.48
C GLU A 241 22.14 -27.66 36.16
N LYS A 242 22.79 -28.81 35.91
CA LYS A 242 23.50 -29.07 34.64
C LYS A 242 22.54 -28.99 33.45
N LYS A 243 21.36 -29.61 33.53
CA LYS A 243 20.35 -29.55 32.46
C LYS A 243 19.90 -28.11 32.18
N MET A 244 19.60 -27.33 33.21
CA MET A 244 19.15 -25.93 33.04
C MET A 244 20.27 -25.04 32.49
N LYS A 245 21.52 -25.24 32.96
CA LYS A 245 22.69 -24.56 32.40
C LYS A 245 22.93 -24.93 30.94
N ASP A 246 22.75 -26.19 30.56
CA ASP A 246 22.86 -26.64 29.17
C ASP A 246 21.78 -26.00 28.29
N VAL A 247 20.54 -25.88 28.78
CA VAL A 247 19.44 -25.20 28.07
C VAL A 247 19.76 -23.72 27.84
N LEU A 248 20.24 -23.01 28.87
CA LEU A 248 20.65 -21.60 28.78
C LEU A 248 21.88 -21.42 27.89
N ALA A 249 22.88 -22.31 28.01
CA ALA A 249 24.08 -22.28 27.20
C ALA A 249 23.80 -22.55 25.71
N ARG A 250 22.85 -23.44 25.39
CA ARG A 250 22.38 -23.67 24.02
C ARG A 250 21.62 -22.48 23.42
N ARG A 251 21.36 -21.43 24.17
CA ARG A 251 20.62 -20.27 23.67
C ARG A 251 21.31 -18.94 23.93
N SER A 252 22.47 -18.93 24.59
CA SER A 252 23.28 -17.72 24.72
C SER A 252 23.92 -17.35 23.38
N ALA A 253 23.91 -16.05 23.05
CA ALA A 253 24.43 -15.51 21.79
C ALA A 253 25.89 -15.91 21.51
N VAL A 254 26.73 -15.98 22.55
CA VAL A 254 28.14 -16.38 22.48
C VAL A 254 28.30 -17.83 22.01
N ASN A 255 27.43 -18.73 22.45
CA ASN A 255 27.46 -20.14 22.06
C ASN A 255 26.73 -20.39 20.73
N TYR A 256 25.81 -19.52 20.33
CA TYR A 256 25.23 -19.54 19.00
C TYR A 256 26.31 -19.26 17.94
N GLN A 257 27.06 -18.17 18.07
CA GLN A 257 28.17 -17.86 17.15
C GLN A 257 29.20 -18.99 17.08
N ARG A 258 29.60 -19.55 18.22
CA ARG A 258 30.55 -20.67 18.26
C ARG A 258 29.99 -21.94 17.62
N ARG A 259 28.68 -22.22 17.74
CA ARG A 259 28.04 -23.37 17.06
C ARG A 259 27.92 -23.17 15.57
N VAL A 260 27.47 -22.00 15.13
CA VAL A 260 27.43 -21.64 13.72
C VAL A 260 28.84 -21.79 13.14
N GLN A 261 29.86 -21.23 13.80
CA GLN A 261 31.25 -21.40 13.40
C GLN A 261 31.68 -22.87 13.36
N ASN A 262 31.30 -23.69 14.34
CA ASN A 262 31.63 -25.12 14.35
C ASN A 262 30.88 -25.91 13.26
N GLU A 263 29.63 -25.56 12.95
CA GLU A 263 28.85 -26.14 11.86
C GLU A 263 29.45 -25.78 10.50
N TRP A 264 29.85 -24.51 10.31
CA TRP A 264 30.60 -24.07 9.14
C TRP A 264 31.94 -24.78 9.05
N ASN A 265 32.70 -24.86 10.15
CA ASN A 265 33.98 -25.56 10.18
C ASN A 265 33.80 -27.05 9.85
N ARG A 266 32.74 -27.68 10.34
CA ARG A 266 32.43 -29.08 10.04
C ARG A 266 32.02 -29.29 8.58
N ALA A 267 31.22 -28.39 8.02
CA ALA A 267 30.79 -28.43 6.62
C ALA A 267 31.96 -28.18 5.65
N LEU A 268 32.88 -27.27 6.01
CA LEU A 268 34.02 -26.89 5.18
C LEU A 268 35.23 -27.80 5.35
N PHE A 269 35.48 -28.33 6.56
CA PHE A 269 36.71 -29.05 6.90
C PHE A 269 36.48 -30.48 7.46
N GLY A 270 35.23 -30.95 7.56
CA GLY A 270 34.89 -32.26 8.10
C GLY A 270 35.02 -32.37 9.62
N ASP A 271 35.05 -33.59 10.17
CA ASP A 271 35.20 -33.84 11.62
C ASP A 271 36.63 -33.59 12.16
N VAL A 272 37.53 -33.12 11.31
CA VAL A 272 38.90 -32.79 11.70
C VAL A 272 38.89 -31.38 12.30
N VAL A 273 38.59 -31.30 13.60
CA VAL A 273 38.81 -30.08 14.38
C VAL A 273 40.29 -29.70 14.23
N PRO A 274 40.65 -28.52 13.66
CA PRO A 274 42.03 -28.08 13.68
C PRO A 274 42.44 -27.98 15.14
N ARG A 275 43.34 -28.87 15.59
CA ARG A 275 44.00 -28.69 16.87
C ARG A 275 44.59 -27.29 16.82
N LYS A 276 44.28 -26.46 17.83
CA LYS A 276 45.00 -25.22 18.03
C LYS A 276 46.48 -25.60 17.94
N VAL A 277 47.16 -25.02 16.97
CA VAL A 277 48.62 -25.08 16.89
C VAL A 277 49.06 -24.45 18.21
N GLU A 278 49.44 -25.29 19.16
CA GLU A 278 50.19 -24.82 20.31
C GLU A 278 51.45 -24.23 19.72
N ASP A 279 51.69 -22.95 20.04
CA ASP A 279 52.87 -22.21 19.63
C ASP A 279 54.11 -23.02 20.00
N ARG A 280 54.64 -23.74 19.00
CA ARG A 280 56.05 -24.10 18.97
C ARG A 280 56.75 -22.89 18.39
N ASP A 281 57.40 -22.16 19.28
CA ASP A 281 58.81 -21.77 19.20
C ASP A 281 58.99 -20.45 19.96
N GLU A 282 59.46 -20.56 21.21
CA GLU A 282 60.65 -19.89 21.77
C GLU A 282 60.83 -20.22 23.27
#